data_AF-A0A3D0PCM5-F1
#
_entry.id   AF-A0A3D0PCM5-F1
#
_cell.length_a   1.000
_cell.length_b   1.000
_cell.length_c   1.000
_cell.angle_alpha   90.00
_cell.angle_beta   90.00
_cell.angle_gamma   90.00
#
_symmetry.space_group_name_H-M   'P 1'
#
loop_
_entity.id
_entity.type
_entity.pdbx_description
1 polymer ?
#
loop_
_entity_poly.entity_id
_entity_poly.type
_entity_poly.pdbx_seq_one_letter_code
_entity_poly.pdbx_strand_id
1 'polypeptide(L)'
;FSTYAYWWIRQGITRAIATQSRTIRLPVHITEKLNRIKKAQRDIASRLGRTATLKDLSQELQLSEEVVRQTLMRVPRSVSLDTRVGRDMDTELGDLLEDGMPTP
;
A
#
# COMPACT_ATOMS: atom_id res chain seq x y z
N PHE A 1 -5.90 -36.39 1.68
CA PHE A 1 -6.06 -35.29 2.65
C PHE A 1 -5.12 -34.12 2.36
N SER A 2 -3.80 -34.33 2.27
CA SER A 2 -2.79 -33.26 2.15
C SER A 2 -2.93 -32.35 0.92
N THR A 3 -3.31 -32.88 -0.25
CA THR A 3 -3.47 -32.08 -1.48
C THR A 3 -4.63 -31.08 -1.41
N TYR A 4 -5.71 -31.44 -0.71
CA TYR A 4 -6.89 -30.59 -0.54
C TYR A 4 -6.66 -29.57 0.58
N ALA A 5 -6.02 -29.99 1.68
CA ALA A 5 -5.65 -29.11 2.78
C ALA A 5 -4.75 -27.96 2.32
N TYR A 6 -3.82 -28.21 1.39
CA TYR A 6 -2.93 -27.18 0.84
C TYR A 6 -3.69 -25.97 0.28
N TRP A 7 -4.73 -26.20 -0.53
CA TRP A 7 -5.51 -25.12 -1.13
C TRP A 7 -6.22 -24.26 -0.08
N TRP A 8 -6.81 -24.89 0.93
CA TRP A 8 -7.49 -24.18 2.01
C TRP A 8 -6.54 -23.40 2.91
N ILE A 9 -5.37 -23.95 3.21
CA ILE A 9 -4.34 -23.25 3.97
C ILE A 9 -3.86 -22.03 3.19
N ARG A 10 -3.52 -22.20 1.91
CA ARG A 10 -3.05 -21.10 1.04
C ARG A 10 -4.11 -20.01 0.87
N GLN A 11 -5.36 -20.39 0.65
CA GLN A 11 -6.48 -19.47 0.51
C GLN A 11 -6.73 -18.70 1.81
N GLY A 12 -6.74 -19.40 2.95
CA GLY A 12 -6.92 -18.80 4.28
C GLY A 12 -5.85 -17.75 4.58
N ILE A 13 -4.57 -18.09 4.38
CA ILE A 13 -3.44 -17.16 4.59
C ILE A 13 -3.54 -15.96 3.66
N THR A 14 -3.75 -16.19 2.36
CA THR A 14 -3.82 -15.10 1.37
C THR A 14 -4.96 -14.13 1.67
N ARG A 15 -6.13 -14.68 2.07
CA ARG A 15 -7.29 -13.88 2.46
C ARG A 15 -7.04 -13.08 3.73
N ALA A 16 -6.45 -13.70 4.76
CA ALA A 16 -6.13 -13.02 6.01
C ALA A 16 -5.15 -11.86 5.79
N ILE A 17 -4.11 -12.08 4.98
CA ILE A 17 -3.18 -11.01 4.59
C ILE A 17 -3.92 -9.89 3.86
N ALA A 18 -4.77 -10.20 2.88
CA ALA A 18 -5.49 -9.18 2.13
C ALA A 18 -6.46 -8.34 2.98
N THR A 19 -7.03 -8.90 4.05
CA THR A 19 -8.03 -8.24 4.88
C THR A 19 -7.49 -7.61 6.16
N GLN A 20 -6.42 -8.17 6.76
CA GLN A 20 -5.95 -7.78 8.10
C GLN A 20 -4.53 -7.20 8.13
N SER A 21 -3.72 -7.31 7.07
CA SER A 21 -2.31 -6.87 7.11
C SER A 21 -2.09 -5.36 7.19
N ARG A 22 -3.13 -4.56 7.01
CA ARG A 22 -3.02 -3.10 6.92
C ARG A 22 -3.73 -2.45 8.10
N THR A 23 -3.11 -1.40 8.66
CA THR A 23 -3.72 -0.55 9.68
C THR A 23 -5.06 0.01 9.23
N ILE A 24 -5.17 0.40 7.95
CA ILE A 24 -6.42 0.81 7.32
C ILE A 24 -6.81 -0.22 6.26
N ARG A 25 -7.98 -0.84 6.44
CA ARG A 25 -8.49 -1.89 5.55
C ARG A 25 -8.82 -1.31 4.17
N LEU A 26 -8.30 -1.95 3.12
CA LEU A 26 -8.65 -1.65 1.73
C LEU A 26 -9.56 -2.75 1.14
N PRO A 27 -10.51 -2.40 0.25
CA PRO A 27 -11.27 -3.40 -0.50
C PRO A 27 -10.37 -4.29 -1.38
N VAL A 28 -10.74 -5.57 -1.53
CA VAL A 28 -9.94 -6.58 -2.26
C VAL A 28 -9.61 -6.13 -3.69
N HIS A 29 -10.59 -5.61 -4.44
CA HIS A 29 -10.40 -5.15 -5.82
C HIS A 29 -9.40 -3.98 -5.95
N ILE A 30 -9.25 -3.14 -4.92
CA ILE A 30 -8.23 -2.08 -4.88
C ILE A 30 -6.84 -2.69 -4.66
N THR A 31 -6.72 -3.62 -3.72
CA THR A 31 -5.47 -4.36 -3.47
C THR A 31 -5.00 -5.15 -4.69
N GLU A 32 -5.92 -5.76 -5.43
CA GLU A 32 -5.61 -6.44 -6.71
C GLU A 32 -5.09 -5.48 -7.78
N LYS A 33 -5.72 -4.30 -7.94
CA LYS A 33 -5.22 -3.24 -8.82
C LYS A 33 -3.82 -2.79 -8.43
N LEU A 34 -3.58 -2.58 -7.13
CA LEU A 34 -2.25 -2.22 -6.61
C LEU A 34 -1.20 -3.29 -6.88
N ASN A 35 -1.54 -4.57 -6.70
CA ASN A 35 -0.62 -5.67 -6.98
C ASN A 35 -0.26 -5.76 -8.47
N ARG A 36 -1.23 -5.51 -9.36
CA ARG A 36 -0.97 -5.41 -10.80
C ARG A 36 -0.02 -4.25 -11.13
N ILE A 37 -0.25 -3.08 -10.55
CA ILE A 37 0.64 -1.92 -10.71
C ILE A 37 2.05 -2.23 -10.20
N LYS A 38 2.19 -2.80 -9.00
CA LYS A 38 3.50 -3.19 -8.44
C LYS A 38 4.21 -4.26 -9.25
N LYS A 39 3.47 -5.17 -9.90
CA LYS A 39 4.04 -6.16 -10.81
C LYS A 39 4.58 -5.46 -12.06
N ALA A 40 3.76 -4.66 -12.73
CA ALA A 40 4.17 -3.89 -13.90
C ALA A 40 5.37 -2.97 -13.61
N GLN A 41 5.40 -2.30 -12.45
CA GLN A 41 6.54 -1.50 -12.02
C GLN A 41 7.84 -2.31 -11.96
N ARG A 42 7.81 -3.51 -11.38
CA ARG A 42 8.99 -4.40 -11.29
C ARG A 42 9.41 -4.92 -12.66
N ASP A 43 8.45 -5.31 -13.48
CA ASP A 43 8.71 -5.85 -14.82
C ASP A 43 9.34 -4.76 -15.73
N ILE A 44 8.81 -3.53 -15.69
CA ILE A 44 9.37 -2.37 -16.40
C ILE A 44 10.76 -2.01 -15.86
N ALA A 45 10.94 -2.00 -14.53
CA ALA A 45 12.23 -1.69 -13.93
C ALA A 45 13.31 -2.71 -14.32
N SER A 46 12.95 -4.00 -14.35
CA SER A 46 13.85 -5.07 -14.79
C SER A 46 14.18 -4.97 -16.28
N ARG A 47 13.23 -4.55 -17.13
CA ARG A 47 13.39 -4.47 -18.59
C ARG A 47 14.16 -3.23 -19.04
N LEU A 48 13.89 -2.07 -18.41
CA LEU A 48 14.43 -0.77 -18.84
C LEU A 48 15.57 -0.24 -17.95
N GLY A 49 15.85 -0.90 -16.82
CA GLY A 49 16.87 -0.44 -15.86
C GLY A 49 16.53 0.89 -15.17
N ARG A 50 15.28 1.37 -15.28
CA ARG A 50 14.79 2.61 -14.67
C ARG A 50 13.44 2.44 -13.99
N THR A 51 13.10 3.33 -13.07
CA THR A 51 11.77 3.33 -12.44
C THR A 51 10.66 3.59 -13.48
N ALA A 52 9.56 2.84 -13.37
CA ALA A 52 8.42 2.98 -14.26
C ALA A 52 7.70 4.32 -14.06
N THR A 53 7.39 5.02 -15.15
CA THR A 53 6.60 6.25 -15.14
C THR A 53 5.11 5.93 -15.20
N LEU A 54 4.23 6.87 -14.82
CA LEU A 54 2.77 6.72 -14.93
C LEU A 54 2.33 6.35 -16.35
N LYS A 55 2.95 6.97 -17.37
CA LYS A 55 2.71 6.66 -18.78
C LYS A 55 3.07 5.22 -19.14
N ASP A 56 4.24 4.74 -18.68
CA ASP A 56 4.67 3.35 -18.90
C ASP A 56 3.67 2.36 -18.27
N LEU A 57 3.21 2.65 -17.05
CA LEU A 57 2.23 1.82 -16.33
C LEU A 57 0.85 1.85 -16.98
N SER A 58 0.43 3.00 -17.48
CA SER A 58 -0.82 3.18 -18.21
C SER A 58 -0.83 2.34 -19.49
N GLN A 59 0.27 2.37 -20.26
CA GLN A 59 0.43 1.58 -21.48
C GLN A 59 0.47 0.07 -21.19
N GLU A 60 1.25 -0.35 -20.20
CA GLU A 60 1.39 -1.79 -19.85
C GLU A 60 0.09 -2.38 -19.29
N LEU A 61 -0.67 -1.61 -18.50
CA LEU A 61 -1.91 -2.07 -17.86
C LEU A 61 -3.17 -1.79 -18.68
N GLN A 62 -3.06 -1.07 -19.81
CA GLN A 62 -4.19 -0.59 -20.62
C GLN A 62 -5.23 0.20 -19.79
N LEU A 63 -4.73 1.00 -18.84
CA LEU A 63 -5.54 1.86 -17.97
C LEU A 63 -5.19 3.31 -18.23
N SER A 64 -6.10 4.25 -18.00
CA SER A 64 -5.76 5.67 -18.07
C SER A 64 -4.76 6.05 -16.96
N GLU A 65 -3.88 7.01 -17.25
CA GLU A 65 -2.92 7.54 -16.27
C GLU A 65 -3.62 8.05 -15.00
N GLU A 66 -4.80 8.64 -15.17
CA GLU A 66 -5.61 9.14 -14.05
C GLU A 66 -6.08 8.00 -13.13
N VAL A 67 -6.52 6.87 -13.68
CA VAL A 67 -6.92 5.70 -12.87
C VAL A 67 -5.71 5.13 -12.13
N VAL A 68 -4.54 5.06 -12.77
CA VAL A 68 -3.30 4.61 -12.13
C VAL A 68 -2.91 5.54 -10.98
N ARG A 69 -2.93 6.85 -11.23
CA ARG A 69 -2.65 7.89 -10.23
C ARG A 69 -3.61 7.82 -9.05
N GLN A 70 -4.92 7.79 -9.31
CA GLN A 70 -5.93 7.68 -8.25
C GLN A 70 -5.76 6.40 -7.42
N THR A 71 -5.43 5.29 -8.07
CA THR A 71 -5.21 4.02 -7.36
C THR A 71 -4.00 4.11 -6.43
N LEU A 72 -2.91 4.75 -6.86
CA LEU A 72 -1.72 5.00 -6.03
C LEU A 72 -2.01 5.97 -4.89
N MET A 73 -2.82 7.02 -5.12
CA MET A 73 -3.21 8.01 -4.10
C MET A 73 -4.13 7.43 -3.02
N ARG A 74 -4.93 6.41 -3.34
CA ARG A 74 -5.83 5.74 -2.39
C ARG A 74 -5.10 4.89 -1.35
N VAL A 75 -3.78 4.73 -1.45
CA VAL A 75 -3.00 3.98 -0.46
C VAL A 75 -2.76 4.88 0.75
N PRO A 76 -3.36 4.56 1.91
CA PRO A 76 -3.12 5.35 3.10
C PRO A 76 -1.65 5.21 3.51
N ARG A 77 -1.01 6.34 3.79
CA ARG A 77 0.30 6.40 4.41
C ARG A 77 0.09 6.59 5.91
N SER A 78 0.02 5.50 6.66
CA SER A 78 0.07 5.57 8.12
C SER A 78 1.53 5.75 8.55
N VAL A 79 1.77 6.71 9.43
CA VAL A 79 3.06 6.94 10.10
C VAL A 79 2.89 6.66 11.58
N SER A 80 3.96 6.23 12.26
CA SER A 80 3.89 5.98 13.71
C SER A 80 3.91 7.30 14.46
N LEU A 81 3.07 7.44 15.49
CA LEU A 81 3.10 8.60 16.38
C LEU A 81 4.34 8.60 17.27
N ASP A 82 4.87 7.40 17.60
CA ASP A 82 6.13 7.21 18.33
C ASP A 82 7.37 7.56 17.48
N THR A 83 7.19 8.02 16.23
CA THR A 83 8.32 8.44 15.40
C THR A 83 8.92 9.69 16.01
N ARG A 84 10.17 9.60 16.48
CA ARG A 84 10.94 10.76 16.96
C ARG A 84 11.25 11.71 15.81
N VAL A 85 11.09 13.01 16.06
CA VAL A 85 11.24 14.12 15.13
C VAL A 85 12.04 15.25 15.78
N GLY A 86 12.66 16.12 14.97
CA GLY A 86 13.53 17.20 15.43
C GLY A 86 15.03 16.91 15.21
N ARG A 87 15.89 17.91 15.46
CA ARG A 87 17.35 17.77 15.23
C ARG A 87 18.00 16.78 16.19
N ASP A 88 17.53 16.73 17.44
CA ASP A 88 18.08 15.88 18.49
C ASP A 88 17.24 14.61 18.75
N MET A 89 16.19 14.37 17.95
CA MET A 89 15.27 13.22 18.10
C MET A 89 14.59 13.13 19.48
N ASP A 90 14.43 14.28 20.13
CA ASP A 90 13.88 14.38 21.49
C ASP A 90 12.36 14.46 21.55
N THR A 91 11.69 14.81 20.45
CA THR A 91 10.23 15.00 20.42
C THR A 91 9.56 13.88 19.63
N GLU A 92 8.45 13.34 20.14
CA GLU A 92 7.65 12.37 19.38
C GLU A 92 6.68 13.09 18.44
N LEU A 93 6.37 12.47 17.30
CA LEU A 93 5.40 13.02 16.34
C LEU A 93 4.02 13.21 17.00
N GLY A 94 3.69 12.34 17.97
CA GLY A 94 2.50 12.44 18.81
C GLY A 94 2.40 13.75 19.59
N ASP A 95 3.52 14.22 20.16
CA ASP A 95 3.55 15.42 21.01
C ASP A 95 3.32 16.73 20.24
N LEU A 96 3.50 16.69 18.91
CA LEU A 96 3.28 17.85 18.03
C LEU A 96 1.84 17.97 17.53
N LEU A 97 0.98 16.99 17.82
CA LEU A 97 -0.43 17.03 17.41
C LEU A 97 -1.24 17.82 18.45
N GLU A 98 -1.70 19.00 18.06
CA GLU A 98 -2.68 19.76 18.84
C GLU A 98 -4.02 19.02 18.91
N ASP A 99 -4.62 18.94 20.10
CA ASP A 99 -5.95 18.40 20.27
C ASP A 99 -7.00 19.44 19.84
N GLY A 100 -7.86 19.08 18.90
CA GLY A 100 -8.87 19.98 18.33
C GLY A 100 -10.07 20.23 19.24
N MET A 101 -10.09 19.64 20.44
CA MET A 101 -11.16 19.76 21.41
C MET A 101 -10.84 20.85 22.45
N PRO A 102 -11.75 21.80 22.75
CA PRO A 102 -11.61 22.61 23.95
C PRO A 102 -11.71 21.67 25.15
N THR A 103 -10.69 21.69 25.99
CA THR A 103 -10.67 20.96 27.27
C THR A 103 -11.84 21.47 28.14
N PRO A 104 -12.68 20.59 28.74
CA PRO A 104 -13.81 21.02 29.57
C PRO A 104 -13.39 21.65 30.89
#